data_AF-A0AB39HYJ8-F1
#
_entry.id   AF-A0AB39HYJ8-F1
#
_cell.length_a   1.000
_cell.length_b   1.000
_cell.length_c   1.000
_cell.angle_alpha   90.00
_cell.angle_beta   90.00
_cell.angle_gamma   90.00
#
_symmetry.space_group_name_H-M   'P 1'
#
loop_
_entity.id
_entity.type
_entity.pdbx_description
1 polymer ?
#
loop_
_entity_poly.entity_id
_entity_poly.type
_entity_poly.pdbx_seq_one_letter_code
_entity_poly.pdbx_strand_id
1 'polypeptide(L)'
;MKKSVPDPPDLPFVETIERPVTSCPEHPPLFSVCAGISAEDALVHASLYLKCASVNIEQVVQYTREPGRSYAWSTQHSVEFARALIDALIDGIELQRVPT
;
A
#
# COMPACT_ATOMS: atom_id res chain seq x y z
N MET A 1 -4.21 -39.68 16.51
CA MET A 1 -3.83 -38.32 16.97
C MET A 1 -4.15 -37.36 15.84
N LYS A 2 -5.28 -36.63 15.92
CA LYS A 2 -5.57 -35.58 14.93
C LYS A 2 -4.70 -34.38 15.31
N LYS A 3 -3.68 -34.10 14.49
CA LYS A 3 -2.95 -32.84 14.55
C LYS A 3 -4.03 -31.75 14.42
N SER A 4 -4.24 -30.96 15.48
CA SER A 4 -5.11 -29.79 15.38
C SER A 4 -4.48 -28.92 14.29
N VAL A 5 -5.20 -28.77 13.18
CA VAL A 5 -4.86 -27.76 12.19
C VAL A 5 -4.91 -26.44 12.96
N PRO A 6 -3.85 -25.61 12.93
CA PRO A 6 -3.92 -24.29 13.52
C PRO A 6 -5.06 -23.56 12.83
N ASP A 7 -5.98 -22.97 13.59
CA ASP A 7 -7.01 -22.11 13.01
C ASP A 7 -6.33 -21.09 12.09
N PRO A 8 -6.88 -20.86 10.89
CA PRO A 8 -6.36 -19.81 10.03
C PRO A 8 -6.35 -18.50 10.83
N PRO A 9 -5.28 -17.69 10.76
CA PRO A 9 -5.25 -16.44 11.49
C PRO A 9 -6.48 -15.63 11.10
N ASP A 10 -7.26 -15.22 12.10
CA ASP A 10 -8.37 -14.30 11.93
C ASP A 10 -7.82 -12.99 11.34
N LEU A 11 -7.83 -12.89 10.02
CA LEU A 11 -7.50 -11.68 9.29
C LEU A 11 -8.66 -10.66 9.12
N PRO A 12 -9.74 -10.56 9.95
CA PRO A 12 -10.69 -9.46 9.77
C PRO A 12 -10.38 -8.16 10.56
N PHE A 13 -9.40 -8.14 11.48
CA PHE A 13 -9.30 -7.02 12.45
C PHE A 13 -7.87 -6.54 12.74
N VAL A 14 -7.04 -6.41 11.71
CA VAL A 14 -5.73 -5.77 11.88
C VAL A 14 -5.92 -4.26 11.80
N GLU A 15 -5.36 -3.54 12.76
CA GLU A 15 -5.33 -2.08 12.78
C GLU A 15 -3.88 -1.57 12.67
N THR A 16 -3.73 -0.34 12.19
CA THR A 16 -2.45 0.34 12.20
C THR A 16 -1.97 0.58 13.63
N ILE A 17 -0.65 0.55 13.79
CA ILE A 17 0.00 1.04 15.01
C ILE A 17 0.61 2.40 14.74
N GLU A 18 0.79 3.21 15.79
CA GLU A 18 1.49 4.47 15.65
C GLU A 18 2.91 4.21 15.10
N ARG A 19 3.22 4.87 13.99
CA ARG A 19 4.54 4.74 13.35
C ARG A 19 5.02 6.10 12.88
N PRO A 20 6.11 6.64 13.45
CA PRO A 20 6.69 7.89 12.97
C PRO A 20 7.18 7.78 11.52
N VAL A 21 6.90 8.81 10.73
CA VAL A 21 7.42 8.96 9.36
C VAL A 21 8.74 9.71 9.45
N THR A 22 9.85 9.00 9.29
CA THR A 22 11.19 9.58 9.36
C THR A 22 11.60 10.14 8.00
N SER A 23 11.59 11.47 7.86
CA SER A 23 12.04 12.17 6.65
C SER A 23 13.39 12.87 6.81
N CYS A 24 13.75 13.26 8.04
CA CYS A 24 15.02 13.91 8.35
C CYS A 24 15.64 13.28 9.61
N PRO A 25 16.91 12.83 9.56
CA PRO A 25 17.54 12.18 10.71
C PRO A 25 17.91 13.15 11.84
N GLU A 26 18.02 14.46 11.55
CA GLU A 26 18.46 15.47 12.53
C GLU A 26 17.31 16.13 13.31
N HIS A 27 16.05 15.82 12.97
CA HIS A 27 14.88 16.46 13.55
C HIS A 27 13.86 15.42 14.04
N PRO A 28 13.05 15.73 15.07
CA PRO A 28 11.93 14.89 15.45
C PRO A 28 10.96 14.67 14.27
N PRO A 29 10.32 13.49 14.18
CA PRO A 29 9.34 13.22 13.13
C PRO A 29 8.16 14.17 13.23
N LEU A 30 7.81 14.81 12.12
CA LEU A 30 6.67 15.73 12.03
C LEU A 30 5.34 15.02 11.82
N PHE A 31 5.38 13.80 11.27
CA PHE A 31 4.20 13.01 10.95
C PHE A 31 4.33 11.61 11.52
N SER A 32 3.19 11.01 11.89
CA SER A 32 3.07 9.60 12.24
C SER A 32 1.85 9.01 11.54
N VAL A 33 1.94 7.71 11.22
CA VAL A 33 0.75 6.91 10.94
C VAL A 33 -0.08 6.88 12.21
N CYS A 34 -1.36 7.24 12.13
CA CYS A 34 -2.29 7.15 13.25
C CYS A 34 -2.50 5.68 13.66
N ALA A 35 -2.54 5.39 14.95
CA ALA A 35 -2.94 4.07 15.45
C ALA A 35 -4.46 3.86 15.32
N GLY A 36 -4.89 2.60 15.25
CA GLY A 36 -6.31 2.23 15.29
C GLY A 36 -7.07 2.43 13.98
N ILE A 37 -6.38 2.65 12.86
CA ILE A 37 -7.01 2.69 11.53
C ILE A 37 -7.14 1.26 11.03
N SER A 38 -8.31 0.89 10.51
CA SER A 38 -8.52 -0.45 9.97
C SER A 38 -7.53 -0.73 8.83
N ALA A 39 -7.10 -1.99 8.68
CA ALA A 39 -6.21 -2.38 7.59
C ALA A 39 -6.80 -2.04 6.22
N GLU A 40 -8.11 -2.19 6.04
CA GLU A 40 -8.82 -1.82 4.82
C GLU A 40 -8.72 -0.32 4.52
N ASP A 41 -9.07 0.55 5.48
CA ASP A 41 -8.97 2.01 5.29
C ASP A 41 -7.51 2.40 4.99
N ALA A 42 -6.56 1.83 5.71
CA ALA A 42 -5.14 2.05 5.47
C ALA A 42 -4.70 1.61 4.07
N LEU A 43 -5.21 0.47 3.57
CA LEU A 43 -4.96 -0.02 2.21
C LEU A 43 -5.60 0.89 1.14
N VAL A 44 -6.81 1.41 1.39
CA VAL A 44 -7.46 2.40 0.50
C VAL A 44 -6.58 3.65 0.36
N HIS A 45 -6.06 4.17 1.48
CA HIS A 45 -5.13 5.30 1.47
C HIS A 45 -3.82 4.95 0.74
N ALA A 46 -3.27 3.75 0.95
CA ALA A 46 -2.07 3.29 0.25
C ALA A 46 -2.29 3.21 -1.27
N SER A 47 -3.43 2.68 -1.73
CA SER A 47 -3.80 2.66 -3.15
C SER A 47 -3.89 4.07 -3.73
N LEU A 48 -4.47 5.03 -2.98
CA LEU A 48 -4.52 6.43 -3.38
C LEU A 48 -3.12 7.04 -3.54
N TYR A 49 -2.19 6.77 -2.61
CA TYR A 49 -0.81 7.27 -2.72
C TYR A 49 -0.08 6.68 -3.93
N LEU A 50 -0.26 5.40 -4.22
CA LEU A 50 0.30 4.77 -5.42
C LEU A 50 -0.30 5.36 -6.70
N LYS A 51 -1.61 5.62 -6.73
CA LYS A 51 -2.26 6.33 -7.83
C LYS A 51 -1.66 7.72 -8.06
N CYS A 52 -1.42 8.48 -6.99
CA CYS A 52 -0.76 9.79 -7.07
C CYS A 52 0.67 9.66 -7.62
N ALA A 53 1.42 8.63 -7.21
CA ALA A 53 2.75 8.36 -7.73
C ALA A 53 2.73 8.06 -9.23
N SER A 54 1.80 7.23 -9.71
CA SER A 54 1.65 6.89 -11.15
C SER A 54 1.44 8.14 -12.02
N VAL A 55 0.54 9.04 -11.61
CA VAL A 55 0.24 10.28 -12.37
C VAL A 55 1.48 11.15 -12.56
N ASN A 56 2.36 11.20 -11.56
CA ASN A 56 3.58 11.99 -11.64
C ASN A 56 4.62 11.35 -12.58
N ILE A 57 4.71 10.02 -12.62
CA ILE A 57 5.72 9.33 -13.44
C ILE A 57 5.43 9.53 -14.94
N GLU A 58 4.16 9.51 -15.34
CA GLU A 58 3.76 9.79 -16.73
C GLU A 58 4.24 11.16 -17.20
N GLN A 59 4.20 12.16 -16.32
CA GLN A 59 4.74 13.49 -16.61
C GLN A 59 6.27 13.49 -16.66
N VAL A 60 6.94 12.82 -15.72
CA VAL A 60 8.41 12.73 -15.67
C VAL A 60 8.99 12.16 -16.96
N VAL A 61 8.34 11.17 -17.58
CA VAL A 61 8.81 10.59 -18.87
C VAL A 61 8.88 11.65 -19.97
N GLN A 62 8.02 12.67 -19.95
CA GLN A 62 8.02 13.75 -20.95
C GLN A 62 9.25 14.65 -20.85
N TYR A 63 9.82 14.80 -19.65
CA TYR A 63 10.97 15.67 -19.39
C TYR A 63 12.31 14.92 -19.31
N THR A 64 12.30 13.61 -19.53
CA THR A 64 13.49 12.74 -19.36
C THR A 64 13.96 12.17 -20.69
N ARG A 65 15.28 12.05 -20.88
CA ARG A 65 15.92 11.37 -22.03
C ARG A 65 16.33 9.95 -21.65
N GLU A 66 16.65 9.12 -22.64
CA GLU A 66 17.24 7.81 -22.37
C GLU A 66 18.63 7.94 -21.69
N PRO A 67 18.99 7.03 -20.76
CA PRO A 67 18.22 5.86 -20.29
C PRO A 67 17.18 6.16 -19.20
N GLY A 68 17.07 7.42 -18.75
CA GLY A 68 16.19 7.81 -17.64
C GLY A 68 14.71 7.50 -17.87
N ARG A 69 14.24 7.51 -19.12
CA ARG A 69 12.87 7.09 -19.45
C ARG A 69 12.63 5.61 -19.16
N SER A 70 13.61 4.74 -19.45
CA SER A 70 13.53 3.31 -19.10
C SER A 70 13.38 3.09 -17.59
N TYR A 71 14.11 3.86 -16.76
CA TYR A 71 13.96 3.80 -15.31
C TYR A 71 12.58 4.28 -14.86
N ALA A 72 12.10 5.41 -15.40
CA ALA A 72 10.77 5.94 -15.09
C ALA A 72 9.68 4.92 -15.44
N TRP A 73 9.75 4.29 -16.62
CA TRP A 73 8.82 3.22 -16.99
C TRP A 73 8.91 2.02 -16.05
N SER A 74 10.12 1.55 -15.72
CA SER A 74 10.26 0.43 -14.78
C SER A 74 9.63 0.75 -13.43
N THR A 75 9.81 1.98 -12.93
CA THR A 75 9.16 2.43 -11.69
C THR A 75 7.64 2.48 -11.84
N GLN A 76 7.12 2.98 -12.97
CA GLN A 76 5.68 3.01 -13.22
C GLN A 76 5.05 1.62 -13.14
N HIS A 77 5.64 0.63 -13.80
CA HIS A 77 5.13 -0.75 -13.74
C HIS A 77 5.14 -1.29 -12.31
N SER A 78 6.21 -1.04 -11.53
CA SER A 78 6.25 -1.48 -10.13
C SER A 78 5.15 -0.85 -9.29
N VAL A 79 4.83 0.43 -9.52
CA VAL A 79 3.73 1.12 -8.84
C VAL A 79 2.37 0.55 -9.25
N GLU A 80 2.17 0.28 -10.54
CA GLU A 80 0.93 -0.32 -11.06
C GLU A 80 0.69 -1.71 -10.46
N PHE A 81 1.71 -2.58 -10.42
CA PHE A 81 1.60 -3.91 -9.81
C PHE A 81 1.35 -3.83 -8.30
N ALA A 82 2.06 -2.96 -7.58
CA ALA A 82 1.82 -2.77 -6.16
C ALA A 82 0.38 -2.31 -5.88
N ARG A 83 -0.14 -1.40 -6.70
CA ARG A 83 -1.53 -0.93 -6.57
C ARG A 83 -2.53 -2.04 -6.87
N ALA A 84 -2.32 -2.81 -7.93
CA ALA A 84 -3.19 -3.93 -8.27
C ALA A 84 -3.25 -4.98 -7.16
N LEU A 85 -2.13 -5.26 -6.48
CA LEU A 85 -2.11 -6.16 -5.31
C LEU A 85 -2.91 -5.60 -4.14
N ILE A 86 -2.80 -4.30 -3.87
CA ILE A 86 -3.57 -3.63 -2.81
C ILE A 86 -5.06 -3.62 -3.13
N ASP A 87 -5.43 -3.24 -4.35
CA ASP A 87 -6.83 -3.22 -4.79
C ASP A 87 -7.46 -4.63 -4.67
N ALA A 88 -6.73 -5.68 -5.06
CA ALA A 88 -7.19 -7.07 -4.89
C ALA A 88 -7.35 -7.50 -3.41
N LEU A 89 -6.53 -6.97 -2.49
CA LEU A 89 -6.69 -7.22 -1.06
C LEU A 89 -7.94 -6.52 -0.51
N ILE A 90 -8.20 -5.28 -0.94
CA ILE A 90 -9.41 -4.54 -0.57
C ILE A 90 -10.65 -5.31 -1.04
N ASP A 91 -10.70 -5.71 -2.31
CA ASP A 91 -11.81 -6.51 -2.86
C ASP A 91 -12.01 -7.82 -2.07
N GLY A 92 -10.91 -8.48 -1.69
CA GLY A 92 -10.94 -9.69 -0.87
C GLY A 92 -11.53 -9.47 0.53
N ILE A 93 -11.24 -8.34 1.18
CA ILE A 93 -11.79 -7.96 2.48
C ILE A 93 -13.29 -7.67 2.36
N GLU A 94 -13.70 -6.93 1.32
CA GLU A 94 -15.11 -6.62 1.07
C GLU A 94 -15.94 -7.88 0.83
N LEU A 95 -15.44 -8.81 0.02
CA LEU A 95 -16.11 -10.09 -0.27
C LEU A 95 -16.30 -10.96 0.98
N GLN A 96 -15.37 -10.93 1.93
CA GLN A 96 -15.49 -11.67 3.20
C GLN A 96 -16.54 -11.08 4.14
N ARG A 97 -16.91 -9.80 3.98
CA ARG A 97 -17.91 -9.13 4.82
C ARG A 97 -19.35 -9.34 4.35
N VAL A 98 -19.57 -9.80 3.12
CA VAL A 98 -20.92 -10.07 2.62
C VAL A 98 -21.43 -11.35 3.29
N PRO A 99 -22.51 -11.30 4.12
CA PRO A 99 -23.05 -12.50 4.73
C PRO A 99 -23.65 -13.40 3.64
N THR A 100 -23.31 -14.69 3.69
CA THR A 100 -23.88 -15.75 2.83
C THR A 100 -25.28 -16.14 3.30
#